data_AF-A0A6P7IWN8-F1
#
_entry.id   AF-A0A6P7IWN8-F1
#
_cell.length_a   1.000
_cell.length_b   1.000
_cell.length_c   1.000
_cell.angle_alpha   90.00
_cell.angle_beta   90.00
_cell.angle_gamma   90.00
#
_symmetry.space_group_name_H-M   'P 1'
#
loop_
_entity.id
_entity.type
_entity.pdbx_description
1 polymer ?
#
loop_
_entity_poly.entity_id
_entity_poly.type
_entity_poly.pdbx_seq_one_letter_code
_entity_poly.pdbx_strand_id
1 'polypeptide(L)'
;MAMMLWVLLGLSLLVQGCLCSLGQKGCMKWTPRGDNICCEACFPGNRQVTPCGKRSQDLCTPCETGTWTDDPLSYRCKRCSKCIGVQTHVKNCTATADTQCGCSIGLTCGDKHCSFCVDTCPIGQEPTPARTCRPCPEGTFNDKIHQYCKPWSTKCPQPNQVIVSKGDAVSDIKCADISSSVAPLITTKQREIIFSTVKRTDPDNTGQLFGVIGVAFLFCISIIIIIITIITIAAVKHLQKRKKSKKRIIKPAELHTPTDDPRTLIATECSFHEAQQEQGSSTESLNSKDSSQQLIV
;
A
#
# COMPACT_ATOMS: atom_id res chain seq x y z
N MET A 1 -27.86 -36.71 17.07
CA MET A 1 -27.58 -35.62 18.04
C MET A 1 -26.17 -35.06 17.93
N ALA A 2 -25.13 -35.89 17.71
CA ALA A 2 -23.75 -35.40 17.56
C ALA A 2 -23.54 -34.43 16.38
N MET A 3 -24.10 -34.70 15.19
CA MET A 3 -23.94 -33.82 14.02
C MET A 3 -24.49 -32.40 14.22
N MET A 4 -25.58 -32.26 14.99
CA MET A 4 -26.15 -30.95 15.31
C MET A 4 -25.25 -30.17 16.27
N LEU A 5 -24.57 -30.86 17.19
CA LEU A 5 -23.58 -30.27 18.11
C LEU A 5 -22.36 -29.71 17.34
N TRP A 6 -21.84 -30.44 16.36
CA TRP A 6 -20.73 -29.98 15.52
C TRP A 6 -21.11 -28.78 14.64
N VAL A 7 -22.34 -28.76 14.12
CA VAL A 7 -22.86 -27.63 13.34
C VAL A 7 -23.06 -26.39 14.21
N LEU A 8 -23.55 -26.54 15.44
CA LEU A 8 -23.69 -25.44 16.40
C LEU A 8 -22.34 -24.89 16.87
N LEU A 9 -21.34 -25.76 17.11
CA LEU A 9 -19.97 -25.36 17.42
C LEU A 9 -19.29 -24.63 16.24
N GLY A 10 -19.50 -25.10 14.99
CA GLY A 10 -19.02 -24.43 13.79
C GLY A 10 -19.68 -23.06 13.55
N LEU A 11 -20.99 -22.95 13.78
CA LEU A 11 -21.72 -21.68 13.74
C LEU A 11 -21.25 -20.72 14.84
N SER A 12 -20.92 -21.23 16.03
CA SER A 12 -20.42 -20.41 17.15
C SER A 12 -19.02 -19.85 16.86
N LEU A 13 -18.15 -20.64 16.23
CA LEU A 13 -16.84 -20.19 15.74
C LEU A 13 -16.94 -19.13 14.63
N LEU A 14 -17.95 -19.24 13.75
CA LEU A 14 -18.22 -18.23 12.71
C LEU A 14 -18.78 -16.92 13.28
N VAL A 15 -19.57 -16.98 14.36
CA VAL A 15 -20.12 -15.80 15.06
C VAL A 15 -19.04 -15.10 15.90
N GLN A 16 -18.06 -15.82 16.43
CA GLN A 16 -16.91 -15.24 17.14
C GLN A 16 -16.00 -14.37 16.23
N GLY A 17 -16.04 -14.59 14.92
CA GLY A 17 -15.27 -13.83 13.91
C GLY A 17 -15.82 -12.43 13.58
N CYS A 18 -16.92 -12.02 14.22
CA CYS A 18 -17.57 -10.72 14.00
C CYS A 18 -17.62 -9.84 15.27
N LEU A 19 -16.64 -9.99 16.17
CA LEU A 19 -16.26 -8.87 17.04
C LEU A 19 -15.37 -7.94 16.21
N CYS A 20 -16.01 -7.04 15.45
CA CYS A 20 -15.31 -5.85 14.99
C CYS A 20 -14.66 -5.21 16.24
N SER A 21 -13.34 -5.07 16.23
CA SER A 21 -12.60 -4.33 17.24
C SER A 21 -13.14 -2.90 17.26
N LEU A 22 -14.19 -2.66 18.05
CA LEU A 22 -14.54 -1.33 18.52
C LEU A 22 -13.27 -0.81 19.16
N GLY A 23 -12.63 0.16 18.50
CA GLY A 23 -11.32 0.69 18.90
C GLY A 23 -11.31 0.93 20.41
N GLN A 24 -10.44 0.22 21.12
CA GLN A 24 -10.39 0.30 22.58
C GLN A 24 -10.06 1.76 22.98
N LYS A 25 -10.85 2.33 23.89
CA LYS A 25 -10.72 3.72 24.33
C LYS A 25 -9.91 3.82 25.63
N GLY A 26 -9.11 4.88 25.76
CA GLY A 26 -8.40 5.22 27.00
C GLY A 26 -6.94 4.82 27.01
N CYS A 27 -6.38 4.76 28.22
CA CYS A 27 -5.04 4.23 28.47
C CYS A 27 -5.01 2.72 28.34
N MET A 28 -4.04 2.23 27.60
CA MET A 28 -3.66 0.83 27.56
C MET A 28 -2.76 0.46 28.73
N LYS A 29 -1.86 1.39 29.12
CA LYS A 29 -0.91 1.22 30.23
C LYS A 29 -0.93 2.47 31.12
N TRP A 30 -0.95 2.28 32.43
CA TRP A 30 -0.96 3.38 33.41
C TRP A 30 -0.33 2.95 34.73
N THR A 31 0.08 3.93 35.52
CA THR A 31 0.61 3.75 36.89
C THR A 31 -0.19 4.57 37.92
N PRO A 32 -0.43 4.03 39.13
CA PRO A 32 -1.04 4.80 40.22
C PRO A 32 -0.11 5.90 40.72
N ARG A 33 -0.68 7.07 41.08
CA ARG A 33 0.01 8.20 41.71
C ARG A 33 -0.94 8.88 42.70
N GLY A 34 -0.89 8.46 43.96
CA GLY A 34 -1.85 8.88 44.98
C GLY A 34 -3.26 8.44 44.60
N ASP A 35 -4.22 9.35 44.68
CA ASP A 35 -5.62 9.09 44.30
C ASP A 35 -5.87 9.09 42.77
N ASN A 36 -4.84 9.43 41.98
CA ASN A 36 -4.92 9.47 40.52
C ASN A 36 -4.17 8.31 39.89
N ILE A 37 -4.42 8.10 38.61
CA ILE A 37 -3.60 7.27 37.73
C ILE A 37 -2.98 8.14 36.63
N CYS A 38 -1.78 7.80 36.20
CA CYS A 38 -1.06 8.46 35.14
C CYS A 38 -0.88 7.52 33.96
N CYS A 39 -1.24 7.98 32.76
CA CYS A 39 -1.18 7.22 31.53
C CYS A 39 0.27 7.11 31.03
N GLU A 40 0.72 5.90 30.76
CA GLU A 40 2.02 5.62 30.14
C GLU A 40 1.91 5.32 28.65
N ALA A 41 0.76 4.81 28.22
CA ALA A 41 0.44 4.60 26.81
C ALA A 41 -1.07 4.57 26.61
N CYS A 42 -1.56 5.32 25.62
CA CYS A 42 -2.90 5.18 25.08
C CYS A 42 -3.00 3.92 24.21
N PHE A 43 -4.22 3.41 24.02
CA PHE A 43 -4.44 2.38 23.00
C PHE A 43 -4.06 2.90 21.61
N PRO A 44 -3.63 2.03 20.68
CA PRO A 44 -3.30 2.42 19.32
C PRO A 44 -4.44 3.21 18.66
N GLY A 45 -4.09 4.35 18.07
CA GLY A 45 -5.05 5.24 17.42
C GLY A 45 -5.86 6.11 18.37
N ASN A 46 -5.48 6.18 19.65
CA ASN A 46 -5.99 7.16 20.60
C ASN A 46 -4.94 8.23 20.88
N ARG A 47 -5.37 9.48 20.95
CA ARG A 47 -4.55 10.59 21.46
C ARG A 47 -4.75 10.77 22.96
N GLN A 48 -3.70 11.21 23.64
CA GLN A 48 -3.74 11.64 25.03
C GLN A 48 -4.52 12.95 25.16
N VAL A 49 -5.40 13.01 26.16
CA VAL A 49 -6.17 14.21 26.53
C VAL A 49 -5.50 14.89 27.72
N THR A 50 -5.15 14.11 28.74
CA THR A 50 -4.46 14.58 29.94
C THR A 50 -3.53 13.47 30.44
N PRO A 51 -2.35 13.78 30.99
CA PRO A 51 -1.39 12.77 31.44
C PRO A 51 -1.88 11.95 32.64
N CYS A 52 -2.64 12.55 33.57
CA CYS A 52 -3.15 11.87 34.75
C CYS A 52 -4.59 12.28 35.07
N GLY A 53 -5.31 11.40 35.79
CA GLY A 53 -6.66 11.66 36.27
C GLY A 53 -7.24 10.45 37.00
N LYS A 54 -8.53 10.50 37.33
CA LYS A 54 -9.18 9.46 38.15
C LYS A 54 -9.49 8.17 37.40
N ARG A 55 -9.75 8.24 36.09
CA ARG A 55 -10.20 7.10 35.26
C ARG A 55 -9.36 6.96 34.00
N SER A 56 -8.90 5.74 33.72
CA SER A 56 -8.01 5.46 32.57
C SER A 56 -8.71 5.66 31.23
N GLN A 57 -10.03 5.47 31.20
CA GLN A 57 -10.82 5.64 29.98
C GLN A 57 -10.93 7.10 29.51
N ASP A 58 -10.69 8.08 30.39
CA ASP A 58 -10.86 9.51 30.08
C ASP A 58 -9.54 10.18 29.69
N LEU A 59 -8.40 9.56 30.00
CA LEU A 59 -7.08 10.15 29.75
C LEU A 59 -6.68 10.11 28.28
N CYS A 60 -7.33 9.26 27.48
CA CYS A 60 -7.12 9.19 26.03
C CYS A 60 -8.45 9.05 25.29
N THR A 61 -8.48 9.54 24.05
CA THR A 61 -9.64 9.43 23.17
C THR A 61 -9.23 8.97 21.77
N PRO A 62 -10.05 8.16 21.07
CA PRO A 62 -9.77 7.76 19.70
C PRO A 62 -9.61 8.95 18.75
N CYS A 63 -8.77 8.76 17.74
CA CYS A 63 -8.67 9.66 16.62
C CYS A 63 -9.97 9.69 15.81
N GLU A 64 -10.33 10.87 15.35
CA GLU A 64 -11.50 11.09 14.50
C GLU A 64 -11.25 10.55 13.09
N THR A 65 -12.32 10.27 12.35
CA THR A 65 -12.22 9.84 10.96
C THR A 65 -11.40 10.84 10.13
N GLY A 66 -10.45 10.32 9.35
CA GLY A 66 -9.52 11.16 8.58
C GLY A 66 -8.32 11.66 9.39
N THR A 67 -8.12 11.16 10.61
CA THR A 67 -6.93 11.39 11.43
C THR A 67 -6.37 10.10 12.01
N TRP A 68 -5.09 10.12 12.39
CA TRP A 68 -4.36 8.96 12.88
C TRP A 68 -3.27 9.35 13.89
N THR A 69 -2.84 8.39 14.71
CA THR A 69 -1.62 8.51 15.51
C THR A 69 -0.97 7.14 15.71
N ASP A 70 0.34 7.11 15.56
CA ASP A 70 1.23 6.00 15.89
C ASP A 70 1.98 6.21 17.23
N ASP A 71 1.99 7.45 17.73
CA ASP A 71 2.59 7.80 19.00
C ASP A 71 1.60 7.54 20.15
N PRO A 72 1.96 6.67 21.11
CA PRO A 72 1.08 6.24 22.20
C PRO A 72 0.78 7.34 23.23
N LEU A 73 1.50 8.46 23.22
CA LEU A 73 1.30 9.59 24.14
C LEU A 73 1.03 10.90 23.41
N SER A 74 0.76 10.85 22.10
CA SER A 74 0.53 12.06 21.34
C SER A 74 -0.72 12.79 21.82
N TYR A 75 -0.63 14.10 22.03
CA TYR A 75 -1.79 14.94 22.35
C TYR A 75 -2.68 15.26 21.13
N ARG A 76 -2.24 14.88 19.91
CA ARG A 76 -2.92 15.23 18.67
C ARG A 76 -2.93 14.04 17.71
N CYS A 77 -4.00 13.93 16.94
CA CYS A 77 -4.03 13.05 15.78
C CYS A 77 -3.57 13.82 14.56
N LYS A 78 -2.69 13.22 13.76
CA LYS A 78 -2.23 13.74 12.47
C LYS A 78 -3.34 13.57 11.44
N ARG A 79 -3.50 14.51 10.52
CA ARG A 79 -4.43 14.35 9.39
C ARG A 79 -3.89 13.28 8.44
N CYS A 80 -4.76 12.45 7.90
CA CYS A 80 -4.38 11.48 6.87
C CYS A 80 -3.83 12.18 5.63
N SER A 81 -2.70 11.70 5.14
CA SER A 81 -2.09 12.13 3.89
C SER A 81 -2.98 11.80 2.70
N LYS A 82 -2.86 12.59 1.63
CA LYS A 82 -3.51 12.33 0.35
C LYS A 82 -2.43 12.00 -0.68
N CYS A 83 -2.64 10.94 -1.45
CA CYS A 83 -1.77 10.64 -2.60
C CYS A 83 -2.13 11.62 -3.73
N ILE A 84 -1.18 12.44 -4.14
CA ILE A 84 -1.40 13.52 -5.11
C ILE A 84 -0.48 13.37 -6.33
N GLY A 85 -0.91 13.91 -7.47
CA GLY A 85 -0.12 13.89 -8.71
C GLY A 85 0.14 12.46 -9.20
N VAL A 86 1.41 12.10 -9.33
CA VAL A 86 1.87 10.79 -9.84
C VAL A 86 1.86 9.68 -8.78
N GLN A 87 1.50 9.99 -7.53
CA GLN A 87 1.34 8.99 -6.48
C GLN A 87 0.04 8.20 -6.65
N THR A 88 0.10 6.92 -6.33
CA THR A 88 -1.04 6.01 -6.33
C THR A 88 -1.46 5.67 -4.91
N HIS A 89 -2.75 5.52 -4.68
CA HIS A 89 -3.24 5.08 -3.37
C HIS A 89 -3.02 3.57 -3.19
N VAL A 90 -2.30 3.18 -2.13
CA VAL A 90 -1.98 1.78 -1.83
C VAL A 90 -2.80 1.26 -0.66
N LYS A 91 -2.86 2.01 0.43
CA LYS A 91 -3.59 1.60 1.65
C LYS A 91 -4.32 2.77 2.28
N ASN A 92 -5.56 2.52 2.68
CA ASN A 92 -6.37 3.49 3.40
C ASN A 92 -5.72 3.87 4.73
N CYS A 93 -5.86 5.13 5.09
CA CYS A 93 -5.59 5.60 6.44
C CYS A 93 -6.48 4.88 7.47
N THR A 94 -5.94 4.63 8.65
CA THR A 94 -6.66 4.12 9.82
C THR A 94 -6.35 5.01 11.02
N ALA A 95 -7.05 4.84 12.15
CA ALA A 95 -6.72 5.59 13.36
C ALA A 95 -5.26 5.37 13.82
N THR A 96 -4.63 4.25 13.44
CA THR A 96 -3.29 3.85 13.87
C THR A 96 -2.18 4.09 12.85
N ALA A 97 -2.52 4.44 11.61
CA ALA A 97 -1.55 4.53 10.52
C ALA A 97 -2.02 5.49 9.43
N ASP A 98 -1.07 6.22 8.84
CA ASP A 98 -1.35 7.12 7.73
C ASP A 98 -1.86 6.38 6.48
N THR A 99 -2.42 7.14 5.54
CA THR A 99 -2.56 6.71 4.15
C THR A 99 -1.21 6.26 3.60
N GLN A 100 -1.15 5.07 3.02
CA GLN A 100 0.04 4.63 2.30
C GLN A 100 -0.10 4.96 0.82
N CYS A 101 0.84 5.74 0.32
CA CYS A 101 0.97 6.05 -1.10
C CYS A 101 2.06 5.19 -1.74
N GLY A 102 1.92 4.97 -3.03
CA GLY A 102 2.90 4.39 -3.93
C GLY A 102 3.13 5.32 -5.12
N CYS A 103 3.84 4.84 -6.13
CA CYS A 103 4.09 5.58 -7.35
C CYS A 103 3.42 4.90 -8.56
N SER A 104 3.10 5.70 -9.57
CA SER A 104 2.63 5.19 -10.85
C SER A 104 3.70 4.35 -11.56
N ILE A 105 3.30 3.57 -12.56
CA ILE A 105 4.23 2.71 -13.31
C ILE A 105 5.39 3.51 -13.91
N GLY A 106 6.61 2.94 -13.84
CA GLY A 106 7.84 3.61 -14.28
C GLY A 106 8.50 4.49 -13.21
N LEU A 107 7.79 4.82 -12.13
CA LEU A 107 8.30 5.59 -11.00
C LEU A 107 8.48 4.71 -9.76
N THR A 108 9.34 5.14 -8.85
CA THR A 108 9.60 4.49 -7.57
C THR A 108 9.59 5.51 -6.43
N CYS A 109 9.42 5.03 -5.20
CA CYS A 109 9.40 5.88 -4.02
C CYS A 109 10.78 6.49 -3.76
N GLY A 110 10.85 7.81 -3.65
CA GLY A 110 12.10 8.51 -3.34
C GLY A 110 12.51 8.46 -1.86
N ASP A 111 11.62 8.00 -0.98
CA ASP A 111 11.89 7.76 0.43
C ASP A 111 11.05 6.58 0.97
N LYS A 112 11.31 6.20 2.22
CA LYS A 112 10.62 5.09 2.91
C LYS A 112 9.11 5.31 3.07
N HIS A 113 8.66 6.56 3.14
CA HIS A 113 7.24 6.91 3.30
C HIS A 113 6.55 7.15 1.95
N CYS A 114 7.28 7.01 0.84
CA CYS A 114 6.84 7.36 -0.50
C CYS A 114 6.28 8.78 -0.61
N SER A 115 6.88 9.76 0.08
CA SER A 115 6.35 11.13 0.12
C SER A 115 6.46 11.85 -1.24
N PHE A 116 7.38 11.40 -2.10
CA PHE A 116 7.50 11.80 -3.49
C PHE A 116 7.95 10.61 -4.36
N CYS A 117 7.70 10.73 -5.66
CA CYS A 117 8.09 9.74 -6.67
C CYS A 117 9.27 10.25 -7.51
N VAL A 118 10.15 9.35 -7.89
CA VAL A 118 11.29 9.60 -8.78
C VAL A 118 11.30 8.57 -9.91
N ASP A 119 12.02 8.90 -10.99
CA ASP A 119 12.23 7.95 -12.08
C ASP A 119 12.95 6.69 -11.59
N THR A 120 12.49 5.54 -12.07
CA THR A 120 13.16 4.27 -11.80
C THR A 120 14.41 4.20 -12.66
N CYS A 121 15.59 4.25 -12.03
CA CYS A 121 16.84 4.19 -12.77
C CYS A 121 17.05 2.79 -13.35
N PRO A 122 17.36 2.67 -14.66
CA PRO A 122 17.63 1.39 -15.28
C PRO A 122 18.97 0.81 -14.80
N ILE A 123 19.22 -0.44 -15.19
CA ILE A 123 20.52 -1.10 -15.04
C ILE A 123 21.60 -0.21 -15.69
N GLY A 124 22.76 -0.11 -15.04
CA GLY A 124 23.85 0.76 -15.46
C GLY A 124 23.70 2.23 -15.10
N GLN A 125 22.65 2.60 -14.36
CA GLN A 125 22.45 3.94 -13.82
C GLN A 125 22.22 3.90 -12.31
N GLU A 126 22.46 5.03 -11.65
CA GLU A 126 22.19 5.24 -10.23
C GLU A 126 21.38 6.52 -9.97
N PRO A 127 20.61 6.56 -8.87
CA PRO A 127 19.95 7.77 -8.44
C PRO A 127 20.95 8.81 -7.90
N THR A 128 20.66 10.08 -8.14
CA THR A 128 21.45 11.22 -7.65
C THR A 128 20.71 12.01 -6.56
N PRO A 129 21.40 12.83 -5.77
CA PRO A 129 20.75 13.78 -4.85
C PRO A 129 19.79 14.76 -5.55
N ALA A 130 20.01 15.03 -6.84
CA ALA A 130 19.12 15.85 -7.68
C ALA A 130 17.85 15.09 -8.13
N ARG A 131 17.62 13.87 -7.63
CA ARG A 131 16.45 13.01 -7.95
C ARG A 131 16.38 12.60 -9.41
N THR A 132 17.51 12.59 -10.10
CA THR A 132 17.64 12.09 -11.48
C THR A 132 18.47 10.82 -11.51
N CYS A 133 18.44 10.12 -12.63
CA CYS A 133 19.34 9.01 -12.90
C CYS A 133 20.58 9.49 -13.65
N ARG A 134 21.75 8.94 -13.31
CA ARG A 134 22.98 9.13 -14.08
C ARG A 134 23.63 7.79 -14.40
N PRO A 135 24.37 7.66 -15.51
CA PRO A 135 25.20 6.48 -15.77
C PRO A 135 26.19 6.22 -14.63
N CYS A 136 26.51 4.95 -14.39
CA CYS A 136 27.56 4.59 -13.44
C CYS A 136 28.90 5.22 -13.85
N PRO A 137 29.59 5.90 -12.91
CA PRO A 137 30.95 6.38 -13.14
C PRO A 137 31.91 5.24 -13.52
N GLU A 138 32.98 5.56 -14.25
CA GLU A 138 34.02 4.58 -14.56
C GLU A 138 34.61 3.98 -13.28
N GLY A 139 34.85 2.66 -13.29
CA GLY A 139 35.24 1.92 -12.09
C GLY A 139 34.07 1.38 -11.28
N THR A 140 32.82 1.64 -11.69
CA THR A 140 31.62 1.18 -10.99
C THR A 140 30.59 0.56 -11.94
N PHE A 141 29.70 -0.25 -11.39
CA PHE A 141 28.59 -0.88 -12.11
C PHE A 141 27.32 -0.94 -11.26
N ASN A 142 26.18 -1.07 -11.92
CA ASN A 142 24.91 -1.41 -11.28
C ASN A 142 24.16 -2.44 -12.13
N ASP A 143 24.05 -3.65 -11.60
CA ASP A 143 23.37 -4.80 -12.21
C ASP A 143 21.86 -4.87 -11.90
N LYS A 144 21.32 -3.90 -11.14
CA LYS A 144 19.94 -3.90 -10.65
C LYS A 144 19.24 -2.58 -10.95
N ILE A 145 17.91 -2.62 -11.05
CA ILE A 145 17.13 -1.39 -11.20
C ILE A 145 17.21 -0.55 -9.92
N HIS A 146 17.37 0.76 -10.09
CA HIS A 146 17.30 1.77 -9.04
C HIS A 146 18.13 1.45 -7.78
N GLN A 147 19.36 1.01 -8.00
CA GLN A 147 20.39 0.89 -6.96
C GLN A 147 21.51 1.90 -7.18
N TYR A 148 22.33 2.09 -6.16
CA TYR A 148 23.59 2.81 -6.28
C TYR A 148 24.64 1.95 -6.97
N CYS A 149 25.49 2.58 -7.78
CA CYS A 149 26.59 1.88 -8.42
C CYS A 149 27.59 1.41 -7.37
N LYS A 150 28.14 0.21 -7.59
CA LYS A 150 29.13 -0.44 -6.74
C LYS A 150 30.46 -0.48 -7.47
N PRO A 151 31.59 -0.40 -6.75
CA PRO A 151 32.90 -0.52 -7.39
C PRO A 151 33.04 -1.87 -8.08
N TRP A 152 33.74 -1.90 -9.22
CA TRP A 152 34.18 -3.15 -9.82
C TRP A 152 35.08 -3.92 -8.85
N SER A 153 34.98 -5.25 -8.87
CA SER A 153 35.87 -6.12 -8.14
C SER A 153 37.30 -5.95 -8.66
N THR A 154 38.27 -6.01 -7.74
CA THR A 154 39.69 -5.86 -8.07
C THR A 154 40.38 -7.19 -8.37
N LYS A 155 39.72 -8.32 -8.08
CA LYS A 155 40.22 -9.68 -8.26
C LYS A 155 39.08 -10.63 -8.59
N CYS A 156 39.39 -11.70 -9.29
CA CYS A 156 38.43 -12.77 -9.53
C CYS A 156 38.06 -13.51 -8.24
N PRO A 157 36.83 -14.05 -8.14
CA PRO A 157 36.39 -14.76 -6.94
C PRO A 157 37.22 -16.01 -6.62
N GLN A 158 37.75 -16.67 -7.65
CA GLN A 158 38.53 -17.91 -7.49
C GLN A 158 40.04 -17.64 -7.68
N PRO A 159 40.92 -18.34 -6.92
CA PRO A 159 42.38 -18.15 -7.01
C PRO A 159 42.99 -18.52 -8.37
N ASN A 160 42.37 -19.43 -9.11
CA ASN A 160 42.81 -19.93 -10.42
C ASN A 160 42.20 -19.16 -11.60
N GLN A 161 41.62 -17.99 -11.34
CA GLN A 161 40.99 -17.14 -12.33
C GLN A 161 41.76 -15.84 -12.53
N VAL A 162 41.81 -15.39 -13.79
CA VAL A 162 42.39 -14.11 -14.19
C VAL A 162 41.32 -13.21 -14.81
N ILE A 163 41.49 -11.90 -14.60
CA ILE A 163 40.61 -10.89 -15.20
C ILE A 163 40.89 -10.85 -16.70
N VAL A 164 39.88 -11.17 -17.51
CA VAL A 164 39.96 -11.16 -18.98
C VAL A 164 39.32 -9.94 -19.62
N SER A 165 38.46 -9.24 -18.89
CA SER A 165 37.86 -7.97 -19.31
C SER A 165 37.60 -7.10 -18.10
N LYS A 166 37.85 -5.79 -18.25
CA LYS A 166 37.33 -4.80 -17.30
C LYS A 166 35.81 -4.86 -17.23
N GLY A 167 35.25 -4.44 -16.10
CA GLY A 167 33.82 -4.25 -15.96
C GLY A 167 33.30 -3.11 -16.84
N ASP A 168 31.99 -2.98 -16.89
CA ASP A 168 31.28 -1.89 -17.55
C ASP A 168 30.22 -1.30 -16.61
N ALA A 169 29.37 -0.41 -17.11
CA ALA A 169 28.35 0.21 -16.27
C ALA A 169 27.32 -0.81 -15.72
N VAL A 170 27.10 -1.94 -16.40
CA VAL A 170 26.03 -2.90 -16.07
C VAL A 170 26.54 -4.19 -15.42
N SER A 171 27.83 -4.47 -15.53
CA SER A 171 28.44 -5.73 -15.09
C SER A 171 29.84 -5.52 -14.50
N ASP A 172 30.18 -6.39 -13.56
CA ASP A 172 31.50 -6.42 -12.95
C ASP A 172 32.57 -6.98 -13.91
N ILE A 173 33.83 -7.06 -13.45
CA ILE A 173 34.94 -7.70 -14.18
C ILE A 173 34.57 -9.11 -14.66
N LYS A 174 35.10 -9.48 -15.83
CA LYS A 174 34.94 -10.85 -16.35
C LYS A 174 36.19 -11.65 -16.05
N CYS A 175 35.99 -12.87 -15.57
CA CYS A 175 37.04 -13.78 -15.14
C CYS A 175 37.05 -15.04 -16.01
N ALA A 176 38.23 -15.59 -16.25
CA ALA A 176 38.39 -16.89 -16.88
C ALA A 176 39.43 -17.72 -16.14
N ASP A 177 39.24 -19.04 -16.14
CA ASP A 177 40.20 -19.97 -15.56
C ASP A 177 41.50 -19.96 -16.37
N ILE A 178 42.64 -19.98 -15.67
CA ILE A 178 43.98 -19.96 -16.28
C ILE A 178 44.15 -21.12 -17.29
N SER A 179 43.52 -22.26 -17.04
CA SER A 179 43.52 -23.46 -17.91
C SER A 179 42.83 -23.28 -19.26
N SER A 180 41.98 -22.25 -19.43
CA SER A 180 41.26 -21.97 -20.68
C SER A 180 41.94 -20.90 -21.54
N SER A 181 43.05 -20.32 -21.08
CA SER A 181 43.79 -19.27 -21.80
C SER A 181 44.83 -19.79 -22.81
N VAL A 182 44.98 -21.12 -22.93
CA VAL A 182 45.78 -21.77 -23.97
C VAL A 182 44.82 -22.52 -24.89
N ALA A 183 44.37 -21.89 -25.97
CA ALA A 183 43.81 -22.62 -27.10
C ALA A 183 44.97 -22.99 -28.03
N PRO A 184 45.34 -24.27 -28.21
CA PRO A 184 46.14 -24.67 -29.35
C PRO A 184 45.21 -24.83 -30.55
N LEU A 185 45.55 -24.14 -31.65
CA LEU A 185 45.17 -24.57 -32.99
C LEU A 185 45.69 -26.00 -33.21
N ILE A 186 44.85 -27.04 -33.09
CA ILE A 186 45.07 -28.30 -33.79
C ILE A 186 43.73 -28.87 -34.28
N THR A 187 43.65 -28.95 -35.60
CA THR A 187 42.68 -29.64 -36.43
C THR A 187 42.62 -31.15 -36.18
N THR A 188 41.45 -31.73 -36.44
CA THR A 188 41.18 -33.13 -36.86
C THR A 188 41.55 -34.26 -35.90
N LYS A 189 40.54 -34.98 -35.37
CA LYS A 189 40.12 -36.32 -35.84
C LYS A 189 38.88 -36.82 -35.09
N GLN A 190 38.16 -37.69 -35.78
CA GLN A 190 36.78 -38.14 -35.66
C GLN A 190 36.55 -39.31 -34.67
N ARG A 191 35.28 -39.44 -34.23
CA ARG A 191 34.58 -40.62 -33.62
C ARG A 191 35.02 -40.97 -32.18
N GLU A 192 34.11 -41.23 -31.23
CA GLU A 192 32.97 -42.14 -31.31
C GLU A 192 31.69 -41.71 -30.57
N ILE A 193 30.61 -42.33 -31.03
CA ILE A 193 29.21 -42.23 -30.64
C ILE A 193 28.93 -43.24 -29.53
N ILE A 194 28.25 -42.84 -28.44
CA ILE A 194 27.27 -43.71 -27.76
C ILE A 194 26.02 -42.88 -27.43
N PHE A 195 25.03 -42.99 -28.31
CA PHE A 195 23.64 -42.70 -28.03
C PHE A 195 22.98 -44.01 -27.61
N SER A 196 22.47 -44.09 -26.39
CA SER A 196 21.56 -45.15 -25.98
C SER A 196 20.51 -44.59 -25.02
N THR A 197 19.50 -43.96 -25.62
CA THR A 197 18.16 -43.90 -25.04
C THR A 197 17.52 -45.28 -25.16
N VAL A 198 17.31 -45.98 -24.04
CA VAL A 198 16.27 -47.00 -23.91
C VAL A 198 15.64 -46.84 -22.53
N LYS A 199 14.49 -46.14 -22.47
CA LYS A 199 13.54 -46.23 -21.37
C LYS A 199 12.87 -47.60 -21.45
N ARG A 200 13.04 -48.45 -20.44
CA ARG A 200 12.10 -49.54 -20.14
C ARG A 200 11.03 -49.00 -19.21
N THR A 201 9.78 -49.14 -19.63
CA THR A 201 8.59 -48.99 -18.80
C THR A 201 8.26 -50.39 -18.30
N ASP A 202 8.35 -50.62 -17.00
CA ASP A 202 7.73 -51.79 -16.35
C ASP A 202 6.38 -51.40 -15.74
N PRO A 203 5.35 -52.25 -15.82
CA PRO A 203 4.02 -51.97 -15.35
C PRO A 203 3.78 -52.57 -13.98
N ASP A 204 3.73 -51.75 -12.93
CA ASP A 204 2.95 -52.12 -11.74
C ASP A 204 2.59 -50.88 -10.91
N ASN A 205 1.37 -50.37 -11.08
CA ASN A 205 0.79 -49.45 -10.10
C ASN A 205 -0.75 -49.39 -10.23
N THR A 206 -1.39 -50.55 -10.10
CA THR A 206 -2.86 -50.65 -10.10
C THR A 206 -3.48 -50.28 -8.75
N GLY A 207 -2.68 -49.81 -7.77
CA GLY A 207 -3.15 -49.38 -6.43
C GLY A 207 -3.22 -47.87 -6.18
N GLN A 208 -2.44 -47.04 -6.88
CA GLN A 208 -2.43 -45.57 -6.64
C GLN A 208 -3.42 -44.76 -7.47
N LEU A 209 -4.08 -45.35 -8.47
CA LEU A 209 -5.02 -44.63 -9.32
C LEU A 209 -6.36 -44.32 -8.61
N PHE A 210 -6.82 -45.20 -7.71
CA PHE A 210 -8.10 -45.03 -6.99
C PHE A 210 -8.04 -43.96 -5.89
N GLY A 211 -6.89 -43.78 -5.24
CA GLY A 211 -6.71 -42.78 -4.19
C GLY A 211 -6.70 -41.34 -4.73
N VAL A 212 -6.03 -41.11 -5.86
CA VAL A 212 -5.94 -39.79 -6.49
C VAL A 212 -7.28 -39.35 -7.07
N ILE A 213 -8.03 -40.29 -7.67
CA ILE A 213 -9.38 -40.03 -8.18
C ILE A 213 -10.34 -39.70 -7.02
N GLY A 214 -10.29 -40.43 -5.90
CA GLY A 214 -11.12 -40.16 -4.73
C GLY A 214 -10.89 -38.78 -4.11
N VAL A 215 -9.63 -38.35 -3.98
CA VAL A 215 -9.29 -37.02 -3.45
C VAL A 215 -9.72 -35.91 -4.41
N ALA A 216 -9.54 -36.11 -5.72
CA ALA A 216 -10.01 -35.16 -6.73
C ALA A 216 -11.54 -35.02 -6.73
N PHE A 217 -12.29 -36.12 -6.56
CA PHE A 217 -13.76 -36.08 -6.46
C PHE A 217 -14.23 -35.31 -5.22
N LEU A 218 -13.60 -35.52 -4.06
CA LEU A 218 -13.94 -34.78 -2.84
C LEU A 218 -13.63 -33.27 -2.97
N PHE A 219 -12.55 -32.92 -3.67
CA PHE A 219 -12.21 -31.53 -3.95
C PHE A 219 -13.18 -30.88 -4.95
N CYS A 220 -13.62 -31.62 -5.98
CA CYS A 220 -14.65 -31.15 -6.89
C CYS A 220 -15.99 -30.94 -6.18
N ILE A 221 -16.39 -31.85 -5.27
CA ILE A 221 -17.62 -31.71 -4.49
C ILE A 221 -17.56 -30.48 -3.56
N SER A 222 -16.41 -30.22 -2.92
CA SER A 222 -16.26 -29.05 -2.05
C SER A 222 -16.36 -27.73 -2.84
N ILE A 223 -15.78 -27.66 -4.03
CA ILE A 223 -15.91 -26.50 -4.93
C ILE A 223 -17.36 -26.29 -5.35
N ILE A 224 -18.08 -27.35 -5.71
CA ILE A 224 -19.49 -27.25 -6.11
C ILE A 224 -20.35 -26.69 -4.96
N ILE A 225 -20.12 -27.13 -3.73
CA ILE A 225 -20.82 -26.60 -2.55
C ILE A 225 -20.51 -25.11 -2.34
N ILE A 226 -19.24 -24.69 -2.51
CA ILE A 226 -18.86 -23.28 -2.41
C ILE A 226 -19.57 -22.44 -3.48
N ILE A 227 -19.67 -22.94 -4.71
CA ILE A 227 -20.39 -22.23 -5.79
C ILE A 227 -21.87 -22.10 -5.46
N ILE A 228 -22.52 -23.17 -4.97
CA ILE A 228 -23.94 -23.14 -4.57
C ILE A 228 -24.18 -22.14 -3.42
N THR A 229 -23.28 -22.08 -2.43
CA THR A 229 -23.39 -21.12 -1.32
C THR A 229 -23.23 -19.68 -1.81
N ILE A 230 -22.31 -19.40 -2.74
CA ILE A 230 -22.17 -18.07 -3.34
C ILE A 230 -23.44 -17.68 -4.13
N ILE A 231 -23.98 -18.59 -4.94
CA ILE A 231 -25.21 -18.35 -5.72
C ILE A 231 -26.40 -18.08 -4.80
N THR A 232 -26.57 -18.86 -3.72
CA THR A 232 -27.67 -18.66 -2.77
C THR A 232 -27.54 -17.35 -2.01
N ILE A 233 -26.33 -16.95 -1.59
CA ILE A 233 -26.06 -15.64 -0.98
C ILE A 233 -26.39 -14.51 -1.96
N ALA A 234 -26.00 -14.64 -3.23
CA ALA A 234 -26.30 -13.66 -4.27
C ALA A 234 -27.81 -13.57 -4.54
N ALA A 235 -28.50 -14.70 -4.61
CA ALA A 235 -29.95 -14.76 -4.78
C ALA A 235 -30.70 -14.12 -3.60
N VAL A 236 -30.28 -14.41 -2.36
CA VAL A 236 -30.86 -13.79 -1.15
C VAL A 236 -30.61 -12.28 -1.14
N LYS A 237 -29.39 -11.82 -1.44
CA LYS A 237 -29.09 -10.39 -1.56
C LYS A 237 -29.94 -9.72 -2.64
N HIS A 238 -30.15 -10.39 -3.77
CA HIS A 238 -31.00 -9.90 -4.85
C HIS A 238 -32.48 -9.83 -4.45
N LEU A 239 -33.00 -10.84 -3.74
CA LEU A 239 -34.37 -10.85 -3.19
C LEU A 239 -34.55 -9.80 -2.08
N GLN A 240 -33.55 -9.58 -1.23
CA GLN A 240 -33.55 -8.53 -0.21
C GLN A 240 -33.55 -7.14 -0.85
N LYS A 241 -32.81 -6.92 -1.94
CA LYS A 241 -32.83 -5.69 -2.74
C LYS A 241 -34.23 -5.44 -3.34
N ARG A 242 -34.89 -6.49 -3.86
CA ARG A 242 -36.28 -6.41 -4.35
C ARG A 242 -37.28 -6.10 -3.24
N LYS A 243 -37.14 -6.67 -2.03
CA LYS A 243 -38.00 -6.34 -0.88
C LYS A 243 -37.81 -4.89 -0.39
N LYS A 244 -36.58 -4.37 -0.35
CA LYS A 244 -36.32 -2.94 -0.05
C LYS A 244 -36.93 -2.00 -1.09
N SER A 245 -36.92 -2.38 -2.36
CA SER A 245 -37.56 -1.61 -3.44
C SER A 245 -39.08 -1.61 -3.33
N LYS A 246 -39.73 -2.76 -3.09
CA LYS A 246 -41.19 -2.84 -2.87
C LYS A 246 -41.66 -2.09 -1.60
N LYS A 247 -40.87 -2.08 -0.52
CA LYS A 247 -41.22 -1.40 0.75
C LYS A 247 -41.12 0.13 0.67
N ARG A 248 -40.39 0.69 -0.33
CA ARG A 248 -40.30 2.13 -0.58
C ARG A 248 -41.47 2.71 -1.39
N ILE A 249 -42.23 1.87 -2.10
CA ILE A 249 -43.28 2.31 -3.04
C ILE A 249 -44.67 2.40 -2.35
N ILE A 250 -44.84 1.83 -1.16
CA ILE A 250 -46.10 1.87 -0.40
C ILE A 250 -45.89 2.68 0.88
N LYS A 251 -46.00 4.00 0.77
CA LYS A 251 -46.40 4.95 1.82
C LYS A 251 -46.40 6.38 1.25
N PRO A 252 -47.56 7.05 1.22
CA PRO A 252 -47.63 8.41 1.72
C PRO A 252 -48.53 8.47 2.96
N ALA A 253 -48.07 9.22 3.95
CA ALA A 253 -48.87 9.61 5.11
C ALA A 253 -49.68 10.86 4.76
N GLU A 254 -50.92 10.83 5.19
CA GLU A 254 -51.98 11.83 5.04
C GLU A 254 -51.73 12.98 6.03
N LEU A 255 -51.62 14.22 5.55
CA LEU A 255 -51.69 15.45 6.34
C LEU A 255 -52.69 16.38 5.65
N HIS A 256 -53.82 16.60 6.31
CA HIS A 256 -54.81 17.60 5.93
C HIS A 256 -54.22 19.02 6.00
N THR A 257 -54.42 19.83 4.96
CA THR A 257 -54.77 21.26 5.05
C THR A 257 -55.44 21.73 3.74
N PRO A 258 -56.25 22.81 3.77
CA PRO A 258 -57.30 23.09 2.80
C PRO A 258 -56.92 24.07 1.67
N THR A 259 -57.41 23.74 0.46
CA THR A 259 -58.06 24.52 -0.63
C THR A 259 -57.58 25.93 -1.06
N ASP A 260 -57.59 26.11 -2.40
CA ASP A 260 -57.50 27.32 -3.29
C ASP A 260 -56.11 27.95 -3.51
N ASP A 261 -55.58 28.26 -4.71
CA ASP A 261 -56.06 28.41 -6.11
C ASP A 261 -54.80 28.37 -7.05
N PRO A 262 -54.89 28.21 -8.39
CA PRO A 262 -53.76 27.92 -9.26
C PRO A 262 -53.14 29.17 -9.91
N ARG A 263 -51.80 29.24 -10.02
CA ARG A 263 -51.16 30.04 -11.09
C ARG A 263 -49.67 29.79 -11.30
N THR A 264 -49.36 29.57 -12.58
CA THR A 264 -48.16 29.97 -13.33
C THR A 264 -46.78 29.40 -12.95
N LEU A 265 -46.33 28.48 -13.80
CA LEU A 265 -44.92 28.18 -14.07
C LEU A 265 -44.19 29.45 -14.53
N ILE A 266 -43.20 29.90 -13.75
CA ILE A 266 -42.11 30.75 -14.25
C ILE A 266 -40.82 30.09 -13.80
N ALA A 267 -40.02 29.67 -14.78
CA ALA A 267 -38.63 29.29 -14.58
C ALA A 267 -37.84 30.55 -14.26
N THR A 268 -37.20 30.58 -13.09
CA THR A 268 -36.15 31.57 -12.78
C THR A 268 -34.87 30.82 -12.45
N GLU A 269 -34.06 30.74 -13.48
CA GLU A 269 -32.64 30.42 -13.49
C GLU A 269 -31.89 31.49 -12.69
N CYS A 270 -31.27 31.12 -11.58
CA CYS A 270 -30.48 32.04 -10.78
C CYS A 270 -29.08 32.22 -11.40
N SER A 271 -28.95 33.40 -12.00
CA SER A 271 -27.78 34.11 -12.51
C SER A 271 -26.46 33.85 -11.78
N PHE A 272 -25.43 33.59 -12.60
CA PHE A 272 -24.01 33.81 -12.30
C PHE A 272 -23.79 35.27 -11.87
N HIS A 273 -23.03 35.50 -10.81
CA HIS A 273 -22.47 36.82 -10.47
C HIS A 273 -21.00 36.84 -10.87
N GLU A 274 -20.66 37.78 -11.76
CA GLU A 274 -19.30 38.08 -12.19
C GLU A 274 -18.66 39.10 -11.23
N ALA A 275 -17.37 38.92 -10.94
CA ALA A 275 -16.63 39.75 -10.00
C ALA A 275 -16.30 41.11 -10.64
N GLN A 276 -16.69 42.21 -9.97
CA GLN A 276 -16.25 43.54 -10.37
C GLN A 276 -14.81 43.81 -9.90
N GLN A 277 -14.03 44.38 -10.82
CA GLN A 277 -12.66 44.81 -10.65
C GLN A 277 -12.66 46.23 -10.07
N GLU A 278 -12.24 46.36 -8.81
CA GLU A 278 -12.06 47.65 -8.14
C GLU A 278 -10.88 48.40 -8.76
N GLN A 279 -11.17 49.52 -9.39
CA GLN A 279 -10.23 50.46 -9.97
C GLN A 279 -9.99 51.60 -8.97
N GLY A 280 -8.97 51.45 -8.12
CA GLY A 280 -8.52 52.50 -7.20
C GLY A 280 -7.36 53.30 -7.79
N SER A 281 -7.65 54.43 -8.41
CA SER A 281 -6.68 55.49 -8.71
C SER A 281 -6.94 56.64 -7.76
N SER A 282 -5.94 57.08 -6.99
CA SER A 282 -5.63 58.51 -6.82
C SER A 282 -4.30 58.71 -6.11
N THR A 283 -3.58 59.65 -6.70
CA THR A 283 -2.31 60.28 -6.37
C THR A 283 -2.26 60.93 -4.98
N GLU A 284 -1.11 60.83 -4.30
CA GLU A 284 -0.53 61.98 -3.61
C GLU A 284 0.99 61.82 -3.46
N SER A 285 1.68 62.96 -3.44
CA SER A 285 3.06 63.14 -3.84
C SER A 285 3.91 63.78 -2.73
N LEU A 286 5.22 63.56 -2.81
CA LEU A 286 6.34 64.28 -2.17
C LEU A 286 6.62 64.01 -0.67
N ASN A 287 7.77 63.41 -0.34
CA ASN A 287 8.99 64.19 -0.16
C ASN A 287 10.24 63.32 0.02
N SER A 288 11.33 63.82 -0.54
CA SER A 288 12.68 63.26 -0.52
C SER A 288 13.36 63.50 0.84
N LYS A 289 14.06 62.49 1.35
CA LYS A 289 15.20 62.70 2.26
C LYS A 289 16.25 61.62 2.05
N ASP A 290 17.24 62.02 1.28
CA ASP A 290 18.58 61.45 1.22
C ASP A 290 19.24 61.52 2.61
N SER A 291 19.92 60.45 3.01
CA SER A 291 20.93 60.49 4.06
C SER A 291 21.95 59.39 3.82
N SER A 292 22.92 59.72 2.97
CA SER A 292 24.27 59.18 3.06
C SER A 292 24.81 59.32 4.49
N GLN A 293 25.33 58.23 5.08
CA GLN A 293 26.56 58.32 5.87
C GLN A 293 27.25 56.97 6.05
N GLN A 294 28.54 57.03 5.79
CA GLN A 294 29.63 56.06 5.87
C GLN A 294 30.40 56.33 7.17
N LEU A 295 30.79 55.29 7.95
CA LEU A 295 31.91 55.25 8.91
C LEU A 295 31.82 53.89 9.65
N ILE A 296 32.69 52.90 9.38
CA ILE A 296 34.02 52.68 10.01
C ILE A 296 33.95 52.81 11.54
N VAL A 297 33.88 51.68 12.25
CA VAL A 297 34.93 51.10 13.13
C VAL A 297 34.74 49.58 13.13
#